data_AF-V7BK68-F1
#
_entry.id   AF-V7BK68-F1
#
_cell.length_a   1.000
_cell.length_b   1.000
_cell.length_c   1.000
_cell.angle_alpha   90.00
_cell.angle_beta   90.00
_cell.angle_gamma   90.00
#
_symmetry.space_group_name_H-M   'P 1'
#
loop_
_entity.id
_entity.type
_entity.pdbx_description
1 polymer ?
#
loop_
_entity_poly.entity_id
_entity_poly.type
_entity_poly.pdbx_seq_one_letter_code
_entity_poly.pdbx_strand_id
1 'polypeptide(L)'
;MAFNNALRSAAKLIASSESSLSTSVTRGFHSTAMKRMGGHGHDEPYYLHAKHMYNLDRMKYQGLKMSLAVFTAFSIGVAVPVYAVIFQQKKTASA
;
A
#
# COMPACT_ATOMS: atom_id res chain seq x y z
N MET A 1 -27.19 8.33 23.20
CA MET A 1 -27.68 7.22 22.37
C MET A 1 -28.07 7.72 20.96
N ALA A 2 -27.12 8.15 20.13
CA ALA A 2 -27.42 8.73 18.81
C ALA A 2 -26.94 7.88 17.62
N PHE A 3 -26.00 6.95 17.85
CA PHE A 3 -25.38 6.13 16.79
C PHE A 3 -26.31 5.02 16.26
N ASN A 4 -27.19 4.49 17.12
CA ASN A 4 -28.04 3.34 16.77
C ASN A 4 -29.14 3.69 15.74
N ASN A 5 -29.58 4.96 15.68
CA ASN A 5 -30.56 5.41 14.68
C ASN A 5 -29.94 5.69 13.31
N ALA A 6 -28.65 6.06 13.27
CA ALA A 6 -27.93 6.29 12.01
C ALA A 6 -27.73 4.99 11.22
N LEU A 7 -27.38 3.90 11.92
CA LEU A 7 -27.19 2.59 11.31
C LEU A 7 -28.48 2.00 10.70
N ARG A 8 -29.63 2.17 11.37
CA ARG A 8 -30.93 1.73 10.82
C ARG A 8 -31.38 2.55 9.61
N SER A 9 -31.02 3.84 9.55
CA SER A 9 -31.35 4.70 8.40
C SER A 9 -30.47 4.40 7.18
N ALA A 10 -29.18 4.11 7.39
CA ALA A 10 -28.27 3.70 6.32
C ALA A 10 -28.67 2.35 5.70
N ALA A 11 -29.13 1.39 6.50
CA ALA A 11 -29.61 0.09 5.99
C ALA A 11 -30.83 0.24 5.06
N LYS A 12 -31.69 1.24 5.29
CA LYS A 12 -32.87 1.51 4.44
C LYS A 12 -32.51 2.14 3.09
N LEU A 13 -31.40 2.87 3.00
CA LEU A 13 -30.84 3.38 1.75
C LEU A 13 -30.18 2.28 0.91
N ILE A 14 -29.57 1.29 1.57
CA ILE A 14 -29.00 0.12 0.89
C ILE A 14 -30.13 -0.77 0.32
N ALA A 15 -31.20 -0.99 1.08
CA ALA A 15 -32.33 -1.82 0.66
C ALA A 15 -33.22 -1.20 -0.44
N SER A 16 -33.09 0.11 -0.70
CA SER A 16 -33.83 0.83 -1.76
C SER A 16 -33.02 1.04 -3.05
N SER A 17 -31.79 0.51 -3.12
CA SER A 17 -30.96 0.52 -4.33
C SER A 17 -31.14 -0.73 -5.21
N GLU A 18 -32.22 -1.49 -5.00
CA GLU A 18 -32.68 -2.59 -5.88
C GLU A 18 -33.54 -2.00 -7.01
N SER A 19 -32.94 -1.26 -7.96
CA SER A 19 -33.45 -1.04 -9.33
C SER A 19 -32.84 0.21 -9.96
N SER A 20 -31.58 0.14 -10.38
CA SER A 20 -31.05 1.03 -11.42
C SER A 20 -29.75 0.46 -11.98
N LEU A 21 -29.88 -0.18 -13.15
CA LEU A 21 -28.84 -0.26 -14.17
C LEU A 21 -27.62 -1.13 -13.84
N SER A 22 -27.82 -2.45 -13.96
CA SER A 22 -26.74 -3.34 -14.39
C SER A 22 -26.41 -3.04 -15.86
N THR A 23 -25.60 -2.01 -16.09
CA THR A 23 -24.69 -2.03 -17.22
C THR A 23 -23.37 -2.49 -16.63
N SER A 24 -23.00 -3.74 -16.90
CA SER A 24 -21.68 -4.27 -16.59
C SER A 24 -20.65 -3.47 -17.38
N VAL A 25 -20.21 -2.34 -16.82
CA VAL A 25 -19.03 -1.64 -17.31
C VAL A 25 -17.86 -2.45 -16.81
N THR A 26 -17.36 -3.32 -17.68
CA THR A 26 -16.07 -3.99 -17.54
C THR A 26 -14.99 -2.91 -17.53
N ARG A 27 -14.79 -2.23 -16.40
CA ARG A 27 -13.63 -1.39 -16.17
C ARG A 27 -12.45 -2.33 -15.97
N GLY A 28 -11.91 -2.82 -17.09
CA GLY A 28 -10.65 -3.55 -17.10
C GLY A 28 -9.60 -2.63 -16.49
N PHE A 29 -9.11 -3.00 -15.31
CA PHE A 29 -7.88 -2.44 -14.78
C PHE A 29 -6.79 -2.74 -15.81
N HIS A 30 -6.45 -1.75 -16.63
CA HIS A 30 -5.32 -1.84 -17.53
C HIS A 30 -4.05 -1.93 -16.68
N SER A 31 -3.64 -3.16 -16.39
CA SER A 31 -2.30 -3.45 -15.93
C SER A 31 -1.35 -3.10 -17.07
N THR A 32 -0.41 -2.19 -16.75
CA THR A 32 0.78 -1.86 -17.54
C THR A 32 0.50 -1.42 -18.99
N ALA A 33 0.32 -0.12 -19.19
CA ALA A 33 0.72 0.47 -20.48
C ALA A 33 2.17 0.05 -20.75
N MET A 34 2.37 -0.77 -21.79
CA MET A 34 3.70 -1.09 -22.32
C MET A 34 4.45 0.23 -22.50
N LYS A 35 5.53 0.40 -21.72
CA LYS A 35 6.51 1.44 -21.97
C LYS A 35 7.03 1.21 -23.38
N ARG A 36 6.77 2.14 -24.30
CA ARG A 36 7.39 2.11 -25.63
C ARG A 36 8.90 2.12 -25.44
N MET A 37 9.54 0.97 -25.66
CA MET A 37 10.99 0.88 -25.85
C MET A 37 11.26 1.19 -27.32
N GLY A 38 11.45 2.47 -27.61
CA GLY A 38 12.07 2.94 -28.84
C GLY A 38 13.51 3.34 -28.53
N GLY A 39 14.46 2.81 -29.31
CA GLY A 39 15.86 3.22 -29.29
C GLY A 39 16.82 2.05 -29.47
N HIS A 40 17.18 1.74 -30.72
CA HIS A 40 18.28 0.85 -31.07
C HIS A 40 19.60 1.54 -30.70
N GLY A 41 20.28 1.05 -29.66
CA GLY A 41 21.58 1.54 -29.20
C GLY A 41 22.32 0.44 -28.46
N HIS A 42 23.51 0.10 -28.94
CA HIS A 42 24.41 -0.89 -28.35
C HIS A 42 25.03 -0.33 -27.05
N ASP A 43 24.28 -0.28 -25.94
CA ASP A 43 24.78 0.31 -24.69
C ASP A 43 24.51 -0.58 -23.47
N GLU A 44 25.61 -0.98 -22.82
CA GLU A 44 25.70 -1.61 -21.50
C GLU A 44 24.63 -1.06 -20.52
N PRO A 45 24.07 -1.88 -19.62
CA PRO A 45 22.95 -1.46 -18.79
C PRO A 45 23.32 -0.21 -17.99
N TYR A 46 22.44 0.80 -18.01
CA TYR A 46 22.58 2.12 -17.39
C TYR A 46 23.12 2.14 -15.95
N TYR A 47 23.07 1.02 -15.24
CA TYR A 47 23.59 0.83 -13.90
C TYR A 47 25.10 0.46 -13.83
N LEU A 48 25.65 -0.16 -14.88
CA LEU A 48 27.03 -0.65 -14.92
C LEU A 48 28.08 0.46 -15.12
N HIS A 49 27.73 1.55 -15.83
CA HIS A 49 28.59 2.72 -16.03
C HIS A 49 27.95 4.03 -15.51
N ALA A 50 27.05 3.96 -14.53
CA ALA A 50 26.44 5.15 -13.95
C ALA A 50 27.49 6.04 -13.26
N LYS A 51 27.42 7.37 -13.46
CA LYS A 51 28.27 8.34 -12.75
C LYS A 51 28.10 8.31 -11.22
N HIS A 52 26.92 7.90 -10.75
CA HIS A 52 26.60 7.80 -9.32
C HIS A 52 26.08 6.40 -9.01
N MET A 53 26.52 5.84 -7.88
CA MET A 53 26.18 4.49 -7.44
C MET A 53 24.67 4.30 -7.22
N TYR A 54 23.98 5.33 -6.73
CA TYR A 54 22.53 5.34 -6.60
C TYR A 54 21.93 6.46 -7.42
N ASN A 55 20.87 6.14 -8.17
CA ASN A 55 20.07 7.11 -8.88
C ASN A 55 18.67 7.21 -8.27
N LEU A 56 18.61 7.81 -7.08
CA LEU A 56 17.38 7.92 -6.30
C LEU A 56 16.36 8.87 -6.96
N ASP A 57 16.81 9.93 -7.61
CA ASP A 57 15.95 10.94 -8.25
C ASP A 57 15.15 10.40 -9.45
N ARG A 58 15.63 9.31 -10.06
CA ARG A 58 14.92 8.62 -11.14
C ARG A 58 13.87 7.63 -10.62
N MET A 59 13.75 7.44 -9.31
CA MET A 59 12.78 6.53 -8.71
C MET A 59 11.36 7.11 -8.76
N LYS A 60 10.45 6.42 -9.45
CA LYS A 60 9.04 6.83 -9.44
C LYS A 60 8.46 6.73 -8.03
N TYR A 61 7.79 7.81 -7.59
CA TYR A 61 7.21 7.97 -6.25
C TYR A 61 8.23 7.88 -5.10
N GLN A 62 9.43 8.43 -5.29
CA GLN A 62 10.53 8.39 -4.33
C GLN A 62 10.12 8.85 -2.92
N GLY A 63 9.43 10.00 -2.79
CA GLY A 63 9.01 10.52 -1.48
C GLY A 63 8.14 9.52 -0.70
N LEU A 64 7.14 8.93 -1.36
CA LEU A 64 6.26 7.92 -0.76
C LEU A 64 7.04 6.67 -0.36
N LYS A 65 7.95 6.19 -1.20
CA LYS A 65 8.75 4.98 -0.93
C LYS A 65 9.70 5.19 0.24
N MET A 66 10.39 6.33 0.26
CA MET A 66 11.34 6.64 1.34
C MET A 66 10.61 6.88 2.67
N SER A 67 9.49 7.61 2.68
CA SER A 67 8.71 7.81 3.90
C SER A 67 8.12 6.50 4.43
N LEU A 68 7.57 5.66 3.55
CA LEU A 68 7.02 4.36 3.94
C LEU A 68 8.12 3.42 4.43
N ALA A 69 9.29 3.41 3.79
CA ALA A 69 10.42 2.60 4.22
C ALA A 69 10.89 3.00 5.63
N VAL A 70 11.08 4.30 5.88
CA VAL A 70 11.49 4.79 7.20
C VAL A 70 10.43 4.46 8.25
N PHE A 71 9.14 4.71 7.95
CA PHE A 71 8.05 4.40 8.87
C PHE A 71 7.99 2.91 9.22
N THR A 72 8.18 2.04 8.22
CA THR A 72 8.18 0.58 8.40
C THR A 72 9.35 0.12 9.25
N ALA A 73 10.56 0.61 8.97
CA ALA A 73 11.76 0.27 9.73
C ALA A 73 11.62 0.70 11.20
N PHE A 74 11.14 1.91 11.44
CA PHE A 74 10.86 2.40 12.79
C PHE A 74 9.80 1.56 13.50
N SER A 75 8.70 1.26 12.81
CA SER A 75 7.60 0.47 13.36
C SER A 75 8.08 -0.92 13.81
N ILE A 76 8.90 -1.60 13.01
CA ILE A 76 9.49 -2.89 13.37
C ILE A 76 10.44 -2.73 14.58
N GLY A 77 11.27 -1.69 14.58
CA GLY A 77 12.21 -1.41 15.66
C GLY A 77 11.55 -1.23 17.03
N VAL A 78 10.32 -0.68 17.07
CA VAL A 78 9.57 -0.49 18.32
C VAL A 78 8.62 -1.65 18.62
N ALA A 79 7.93 -2.19 17.61
CA ALA A 79 6.93 -3.22 17.82
C ALA A 79 7.53 -4.53 18.35
N VAL A 80 8.72 -4.92 17.86
CA VAL A 80 9.36 -6.19 18.27
C VAL A 80 9.72 -6.20 19.77
N PRO A 81 10.43 -5.18 20.33
CA PRO A 81 10.69 -5.13 21.76
C PRO A 81 9.43 -5.07 22.63
N VAL A 82 8.41 -4.29 22.24
CA VAL A 82 7.15 -4.19 22.99
C VAL A 82 6.45 -5.56 23.03
N TYR A 83 6.39 -6.23 21.88
CA TYR A 83 5.80 -7.57 21.81
C TYR A 83 6.57 -8.58 22.66
N ALA A 84 7.91 -8.51 22.67
CA ALA A 84 8.72 -9.39 23.51
C ALA A 84 8.41 -9.23 25.01
N VAL A 85 8.22 -7.99 25.48
CA VAL A 85 7.82 -7.73 26.87
C VAL A 85 6.42 -8.28 27.16
N ILE A 86 5.44 -8.02 26.29
CA ILE A 86 4.08 -8.55 26.44
C ILE A 86 4.12 -10.08 26.50
N PHE A 87 4.89 -10.71 25.62
CA PHE A 87 5.04 -12.16 25.59
C PHE A 87 5.63 -12.71 26.89
N GLN A 88 6.65 -12.05 27.44
CA GLN A 88 7.23 -12.43 28.73
C GLN A 88 6.24 -12.28 29.88
N GLN A 89 5.54 -11.14 29.97
CA GLN A 89 4.52 -10.92 30.99
C GLN A 89 3.40 -11.95 30.92
N LYS A 90 2.96 -12.32 29.71
CA LYS A 90 1.96 -13.39 29.52
C LYS A 90 2.44 -14.75 30.01
N LYS A 91 3.73 -15.07 29.83
CA LYS A 91 4.31 -16.31 30.37
C LYS A 91 4.35 -16.29 31.90
N THR A 92 4.77 -15.18 32.50
CA THR A 92 4.84 -15.04 33.97
C THR A 92 3.46 -15.04 34.62
N ALA A 93 2.48 -14.37 34.03
CA ALA A 93 1.12 -14.31 34.58
C ALA A 93 0.32 -15.63 34.45
N SER A 94 0.79 -16.56 33.61
CA SER A 94 0.16 -17.87 33.39
C SER A 94 0.74 -18.98 34.28
N ALA A 95 1.74 -18.66 35.11
CA ALA A 95 2.40 -19.58 36.03
C ALA A 95 1.96 -19.29 37.47
#